data_AF-A0A6V7K964-F1
#
_entry.id   AF-A0A6V7K964-F1
#
_cell.length_a   1.000
_cell.length_b   1.000
_cell.length_c   1.000
_cell.angle_alpha   90.00
_cell.angle_beta   90.00
_cell.angle_gamma   90.00
#
_symmetry.space_group_name_H-M   'P 1'
#
loop_
_entity.id
_entity.type
_entity.pdbx_description
1 polymer ?
#
loop_
_entity_poly.entity_id
_entity_poly.type
_entity_poly.pdbx_seq_one_letter_code
_entity_poly.pdbx_strand_id
1 'polypeptide(L)' 'NMKEQCQTFATALLDHARTSNELELMLNYNPTGDNWEPGERQTLDRLKLAIKYKQKQ' A
#
# COMPACT_ATOMS: atom_id res chain seq x y z
N ASN A 1 -14.75 12.71 -8.50
CA ASN A 1 -13.53 12.79 -9.34
C ASN A 1 -12.78 11.47 -9.22
N MET A 2 -12.21 10.90 -10.29
CA MET A 2 -11.57 9.57 -10.27
C MET A 2 -10.47 9.47 -9.20
N LYS A 3 -9.72 10.56 -8.98
CA LYS A 3 -8.68 10.66 -7.95
C LYS A 3 -9.21 10.37 -6.54
N GLU A 4 -10.37 10.93 -6.21
CA GLU A 4 -10.99 10.83 -4.89
C GLU A 4 -11.52 9.41 -4.66
N GLN A 5 -12.13 8.81 -5.68
CA GLN A 5 -12.57 7.41 -5.64
C GLN A 5 -11.39 6.44 -5.45
N CYS A 6 -10.27 6.67 -6.14
CA CYS A 6 -9.06 5.87 -5.93
C CYS A 6 -8.47 6.05 -4.52
N GLN A 7 -8.54 7.25 -3.94
CA GLN A 7 -8.12 7.51 -2.56
C GLN A 7 -9.01 6.76 -1.56
N THR A 8 -10.33 6.90 -1.67
CA THR A 8 -11.29 6.19 -0.81
C THR A 8 -11.14 4.67 -0.93
N PHE A 9 -10.96 4.15 -2.15
CA PHE A 9 -10.75 2.72 -2.37
C PHE A 9 -9.45 2.23 -1.73
N ALA A 10 -8.34 2.95 -1.89
CA ALA A 10 -7.06 2.59 -1.31
C ALA A 10 -7.12 2.58 0.24
N THR A 11 -7.79 3.57 0.84
CA THR A 11 -8.01 3.62 2.30
C THR A 11 -8.88 2.45 2.76
N ALA A 12 -10.03 2.22 2.11
CA ALA A 12 -10.91 1.12 2.46
C ALA A 12 -10.24 -0.25 2.30
N LEU A 13 -9.35 -0.41 1.32
CA LEU A 13 -8.59 -1.65 1.12
C LEU A 13 -7.61 -1.91 2.28
N LEU A 14 -6.95 -0.86 2.79
CA LEU A 14 -6.06 -0.97 3.96
C LEU A 14 -6.84 -1.27 5.24
N ASP A 15 -8.04 -0.70 5.41
CA ASP A 15 -8.90 -0.95 6.57
C ASP A 15 -9.38 -2.41 6.66
N HIS A 16 -9.40 -3.13 5.53
CA HIS A 16 -9.74 -4.56 5.51
C HIS A 16 -8.55 -5.48 5.87
N ALA A 17 -7.33 -4.97 5.99
CA ALA A 17 -6.19 -5.77 6.44
C ALA A 17 -6.38 -6.14 7.92
N ARG A 18 -6.41 -7.44 8.23
CA ARG A 18 -6.69 -7.95 9.59
C ARG A 18 -5.43 -8.41 10.32
N THR A 19 -4.30 -8.43 9.62
CA THR A 19 -3.01 -8.83 10.16
C THR A 19 -1.91 -7.88 9.71
N SER A 20 -0.87 -7.73 10.55
CA SER A 20 0.32 -6.97 10.18
C SER A 20 0.99 -7.52 8.92
N ASN A 21 0.94 -8.84 8.72
CA ASN A 21 1.48 -9.49 7.52
C ASN A 21 0.75 -9.06 6.23
N GLU A 22 -0.58 -9.02 6.24
CA GLU A 22 -1.35 -8.51 5.08
C GLU A 22 -1.04 -7.04 4.81
N LEU A 23 -0.92 -6.23 5.85
CA LEU A 23 -0.55 -4.82 5.73
C LEU A 23 0.85 -4.66 5.12
N GLU A 24 1.83 -5.43 5.59
CA GLU A 24 3.20 -5.41 5.08
C GLU A 24 3.26 -5.85 3.61
N LEU A 25 2.52 -6.90 3.23
CA LEU A 25 2.43 -7.35 1.84
C LEU A 25 1.87 -6.24 0.94
N MET A 26 0.77 -5.59 1.37
CA MET A 26 0.16 -4.47 0.62
C MET A 26 1.09 -3.27 0.50
N LEU A 27 1.80 -2.90 1.56
CA LEU A 27 2.69 -1.73 1.58
C LEU A 27 3.97 -1.95 0.77
N ASN A 28 4.46 -3.19 0.69
CA ASN A 28 5.65 -3.56 -0.07
C ASN A 28 5.35 -4.05 -1.50
N TYR A 29 4.08 -4.10 -1.91
CA TYR A 29 3.70 -4.62 -3.22
C TYR A 29 4.29 -3.80 -4.38
N ASN A 30 5.19 -4.44 -5.15
CA ASN A 30 5.79 -3.90 -6.37
C ASN A 30 5.35 -4.72 -7.60
N PRO A 31 4.57 -4.15 -8.53
CA PRO A 31 4.07 -4.89 -9.70
C PRO A 31 5.15 -5.19 -10.75
N THR A 32 6.32 -4.57 -10.66
CA THR A 32 7.43 -4.73 -11.62
C THR A 32 8.69 -5.30 -10.98
N GLY A 33 8.65 -5.63 -9.70
CA GLY A 33 9.79 -6.17 -8.94
C GLY A 33 9.46 -7.52 -8.33
N ASP A 34 10.38 -8.04 -7.55
CA ASP A 34 10.19 -9.29 -6.82
C ASP A 34 9.10 -9.14 -5.74
N ASN A 35 8.39 -10.22 -5.47
CA ASN A 35 7.42 -10.26 -4.38
C ASN A 35 8.17 -10.18 -3.06
N TRP A 36 7.75 -9.28 -2.17
CA TRP A 36 8.30 -9.20 -0.82
C TRP A 36 7.86 -10.40 0.01
N GLU A 37 8.80 -11.02 0.73
CA GLU A 37 8.53 -12.09 1.69
C GLU A 37 8.78 -11.67 3.16
N PRO A 38 8.03 -12.24 4.12
CA PRO A 38 8.25 -11.99 5.54
C PRO A 38 9.69 -12.32 5.96
N GLY A 39 10.40 -11.31 6.49
CA GLY A 39 11.81 -11.40 6.85
C GLY A 39 12.74 -10.62 5.92
N GLU A 40 12.24 -10.19 4.76
CA GLU A 40 12.96 -9.30 3.86
C GLU A 40 12.85 -7.83 4.25
N ARG A 41 13.79 -7.02 3.77
CA ARG A 41 13.77 -5.57 4.01
C ARG A 41 12.53 -4.93 3.38
N GLN A 42 11.70 -4.31 4.21
CA GLN A 42 10.52 -3.58 3.75
C GLN A 42 10.94 -2.33 2.95
N THR A 43 10.55 -2.26 1.68
CA THR A 43 10.80 -1.11 0.80
C THR A 43 9.73 -0.04 0.95
N LEU A 44 8.51 -0.42 1.36
CA LEU A 44 7.34 0.45 1.56
C LEU A 44 6.98 1.29 0.33
N ASP A 45 7.12 0.72 -0.87
CA ASP A 45 6.95 1.46 -2.12
C ASP A 45 5.54 2.00 -2.33
N ARG A 46 4.50 1.28 -1.87
CA ARG A 46 3.12 1.80 -1.91
C ARG A 46 2.89 2.95 -0.93
N LEU A 47 3.54 2.92 0.23
CA LEU A 47 3.50 4.03 1.18
C LEU A 47 4.16 5.29 0.61
N LYS A 48 5.34 5.15 -0.01
CA LYS A 48 6.03 6.25 -0.70
C LYS A 48 5.17 6.82 -1.82
N LEU A 49 4.50 5.96 -2.58
CA LEU A 49 3.60 6.36 -3.65
C LEU A 49 2.38 7.14 -3.11
N ALA A 50 1.79 6.67 -2.01
CA ALA A 50 0.67 7.35 -1.35
C ALA A 50 1.04 8.75 -0.87
N ILE A 51 2.23 8.91 -0.29
CA ILE A 51 2.78 10.22 0.10
C ILE A 51 3.01 11.11 -1.13
N LYS A 52 3.61 10.56 -2.20
CA LYS A 52 3.87 11.29 -3.46
C LYS A 52 2.58 11.85 -4.06
N TYR A 53 1.49 11.10 -4.02
CA TYR A 53 0.19 11.54 -4.54
C TYR A 53 -0.65 12.36 -3.55
N LYS A 54 -0.07 12.74 -2.40
CA LYS A 54 -0.78 13.45 -1.32
C LYS A 54 -2.08 12.75 -0.96
N GLN A 55 -2.06 11.43 -0.80
CA GLN A 55 -3.20 10.65 -0.31
C GLN A 55 -3.42 10.80 1.21
N LYS A 56 -2.71 11.73 1.88
CA LYS A 56 -3.12 12.18 3.21
C LYS A 56 -4.41 12.99 3.06
N GLN A 57 -5.52 12.42 3.54
CA GLN A 57 -6.60 13.23 4.08
C GLN A 57 -6.14 13.83 5.41
#